data_AF-A0A1F6GAD1-F1
#
_entry.id   AF-A0A1F6GAD1-F1
#
_cell.length_a   1.000
_cell.length_b   1.000
_cell.length_c   1.000
_cell.angle_alpha   90.00
_cell.angle_beta   90.00
_cell.angle_gamma   90.00
#
_symmetry.space_group_name_H-M   'P 1'
#
loop_
_entity.id
_entity.type
_entity.pdbx_description
1 polymer ?
#
loop_
_entity_poly.entity_id
_entity_poly.type
_entity_poly.pdbx_seq_one_letter_code
_entity_poly.pdbx_strand_id
1 'polypeptide(L)'
;MVRCLLGCVCLVLFCASPVWALNSWTLVKGDPKTSRVSVYHSFQEGVLLVAIENQGPFTCQPNRYLIFNAKTNQIRQIKASQLLFGPDFKSLVYLSVTQVGPAPAARLPRWEQEIRALSERTQASPALLEDTATIGGKTRCWQQPVLEDLEGNPKQKLEFLAANLCAEGWCNELQFEDADHLRLWAKLERGMVDLVRLNLTSGQVERIKQSKPFPYKAKNLEHAPRANLAASEKPNQQVNLAPGIRLILEQSKKAWVVKLLGPDQAPALAGQRLQEAQQAQGQGEFDLALLKAGLAHWLNAKDFDIRYFHLIALTQAGGTPFLDLEKDFAGAERKKACGRIHLDDAFKEAKQNKTFSVQFAKACP
;
A
#
# COMPACT_ATOMS: atom_id res chain seq x y z
N MET A 1 -27.71 -25.22 -72.01
CA MET A 1 -26.97 -26.25 -71.23
C MET A 1 -25.97 -25.50 -70.36
N VAL A 2 -26.23 -25.34 -69.05
CA VAL A 2 -25.87 -26.26 -67.96
C VAL A 2 -24.42 -26.07 -67.50
N ARG A 3 -24.28 -25.49 -66.29
CA ARG A 3 -23.31 -25.79 -65.19
C ARG A 3 -21.81 -25.54 -65.45
N CYS A 4 -20.95 -25.23 -64.48
CA CYS A 4 -20.98 -24.75 -63.09
C CYS A 4 -19.51 -24.79 -62.64
N LEU A 5 -19.12 -23.88 -61.72
CA LEU A 5 -18.17 -24.12 -60.61
C LEU A 5 -16.68 -24.37 -61.00
N LEU A 6 -15.64 -24.10 -60.21
CA LEU A 6 -15.49 -23.82 -58.79
C LEU A 6 -14.06 -23.31 -58.52
N GLY A 7 -13.91 -22.31 -57.66
CA GLY A 7 -12.85 -22.29 -56.62
C GLY A 7 -11.58 -21.48 -56.91
N CYS A 8 -11.01 -20.76 -55.95
CA CYS A 8 -11.36 -20.61 -54.54
C CYS A 8 -10.76 -19.27 -54.07
N VAL A 9 -11.61 -18.43 -53.49
CA VAL A 9 -11.23 -17.19 -52.81
C VAL A 9 -10.55 -17.59 -51.51
N CYS A 10 -9.24 -17.39 -51.40
CA CYS A 10 -8.57 -17.36 -50.11
C CYS A 10 -8.85 -16.00 -49.46
N LEU A 11 -10.01 -15.91 -48.81
CA LEU A 11 -10.29 -14.92 -47.78
C LEU A 11 -9.34 -15.21 -46.61
N VAL A 12 -8.24 -14.47 -46.55
CA VAL A 12 -7.42 -14.40 -45.35
C VAL A 12 -8.26 -13.67 -44.30
N LEU A 13 -8.91 -14.46 -43.46
CA LEU A 13 -9.46 -14.04 -42.17
C LEU A 13 -8.34 -13.38 -41.38
N PHE A 14 -8.30 -12.04 -41.39
CA PHE A 14 -7.70 -11.29 -40.30
C PHE A 14 -8.47 -11.68 -39.03
N CYS A 15 -7.84 -12.52 -38.19
CA CYS A 15 -8.26 -12.71 -36.81
C CYS A 15 -8.28 -11.34 -36.13
N ALA A 16 -9.47 -10.73 -36.09
CA ALA A 16 -9.78 -9.69 -35.13
C ALA A 16 -9.53 -10.28 -33.75
N SER A 17 -8.42 -9.88 -33.13
CA SER A 17 -8.25 -10.09 -31.69
C SER A 17 -9.48 -9.46 -31.02
N PRO A 18 -10.27 -10.21 -30.24
CA PRO A 18 -11.47 -9.64 -29.67
C PRO A 18 -11.04 -8.47 -28.80
N VAL A 19 -11.50 -7.27 -29.16
CA VAL A 19 -11.35 -6.04 -28.39
C VAL A 19 -12.25 -6.23 -27.17
N TRP A 20 -11.76 -6.97 -26.18
CA TRP A 20 -12.39 -7.04 -24.88
C TRP A 20 -12.36 -5.62 -24.31
N ALA A 21 -13.52 -5.12 -23.87
CA ALA A 21 -13.60 -3.84 -23.17
C ALA A 21 -12.79 -3.98 -21.88
N LEU A 22 -11.52 -3.54 -21.92
CA LEU A 22 -10.65 -3.58 -20.75
C LEU A 22 -11.10 -2.49 -19.79
N ASN A 23 -11.63 -2.87 -18.63
CA ASN A 23 -11.90 -1.92 -17.56
C ASN A 23 -10.57 -1.45 -16.98
N SER A 24 -10.43 -0.15 -16.79
CA SER A 24 -9.25 0.43 -16.14
C SER A 24 -9.56 0.82 -14.71
N TRP A 25 -8.70 0.45 -13.77
CA TRP A 25 -8.73 0.90 -12.39
C TRP A 25 -7.44 1.63 -12.03
N THR A 26 -7.58 2.81 -11.44
CA THR A 26 -6.44 3.56 -10.91
C THR A 26 -6.14 3.06 -9.51
N LEU A 27 -5.06 2.30 -9.38
CA LEU A 27 -4.58 1.75 -8.12
C LEU A 27 -3.96 2.85 -7.24
N VAL A 28 -3.18 3.74 -7.84
CA VAL A 28 -2.52 4.85 -7.15
C VAL A 28 -2.49 6.09 -8.03
N LYS A 29 -2.71 7.25 -7.41
CA LYS A 29 -2.36 8.56 -7.96
C LYS A 29 -1.53 9.32 -6.91
N GLY A 30 -0.27 9.62 -7.21
CA GLY A 30 0.63 10.35 -6.34
C GLY A 30 1.00 11.72 -6.90
N ASP A 31 1.16 12.72 -6.03
CA ASP A 31 1.75 14.01 -6.40
C ASP A 31 3.28 13.86 -6.45
N PRO A 32 3.93 14.06 -7.61
CA PRO A 32 5.38 13.94 -7.76
C PRO A 32 6.18 14.94 -6.92
N LYS A 33 5.55 15.96 -6.33
CA LYS A 33 6.21 16.94 -5.45
C LYS A 33 6.35 16.46 -4.01
N THR A 34 5.44 15.59 -3.58
CA THR A 34 5.34 15.13 -2.18
C THR A 34 5.54 13.63 -2.04
N SER A 35 5.57 12.90 -3.14
CA SER A 35 5.74 11.45 -3.12
C SER A 35 6.51 10.93 -4.33
N ARG A 36 7.34 9.91 -4.08
CA ARG A 36 7.93 9.06 -5.11
C ARG A 36 7.08 7.80 -5.22
N VAL A 37 6.67 7.46 -6.44
CA VAL A 37 6.00 6.18 -6.72
C VAL A 37 6.98 5.30 -7.46
N SER A 38 7.21 4.10 -6.93
CA SER A 38 8.08 3.10 -7.54
C SER A 38 7.31 1.78 -7.67
N VAL A 39 7.40 1.13 -8.82
CA VAL A 39 6.61 -0.07 -9.13
C VAL A 39 7.51 -1.27 -9.40
N TYR A 40 7.15 -2.40 -8.81
CA TYR A 40 7.91 -3.64 -8.83
C TYR A 40 6.99 -4.81 -9.10
N HIS A 41 7.51 -5.83 -9.77
CA HIS A 41 6.68 -6.97 -10.15
C HIS A 41 7.45 -8.29 -10.17
N SER A 42 6.69 -9.38 -10.05
CA SER A 42 7.07 -10.71 -10.49
C SER A 42 5.92 -11.25 -11.35
N PHE A 43 6.12 -11.36 -12.66
CA PHE A 43 5.07 -11.86 -13.58
C PHE A 43 4.80 -13.35 -13.39
N GLN A 44 5.86 -14.11 -13.10
CA GLN A 44 5.76 -15.54 -12.79
C GLN A 44 4.86 -15.76 -11.57
N GLU A 45 5.04 -14.94 -10.53
CA GLU A 45 4.23 -15.03 -9.32
C GLU A 45 2.91 -14.25 -9.40
N GLY A 46 2.74 -13.39 -10.41
CA GLY A 46 1.57 -12.52 -10.56
C GLY A 46 1.47 -11.47 -9.45
N VAL A 47 2.61 -11.03 -8.92
CA VAL A 47 2.68 -10.06 -7.80
C VAL A 47 3.12 -8.69 -8.31
N LEU A 48 2.43 -7.65 -7.88
CA LEU A 48 2.76 -6.25 -8.10
C LEU A 48 2.93 -5.56 -6.74
N LEU A 49 4.05 -4.88 -6.55
CA LEU A 49 4.31 -3.99 -5.41
C LEU A 49 4.38 -2.55 -5.92
N VAL A 50 3.53 -1.69 -5.40
CA VAL A 50 3.61 -0.22 -5.58
C VAL A 50 4.07 0.40 -4.27
N ALA A 51 5.26 0.97 -4.28
CA ALA A 51 5.79 1.74 -3.17
C ALA A 51 5.50 3.23 -3.38
N ILE A 52 4.92 3.86 -2.37
CA ILE A 52 4.57 5.27 -2.32
C ILE A 52 5.34 5.86 -1.14
N GLU A 53 6.43 6.54 -1.48
CA GLU A 53 7.42 7.02 -0.53
C GLU A 53 7.28 8.54 -0.38
N ASN A 54 7.30 9.04 0.87
CA ASN A 54 7.15 10.47 1.12
C ASN A 54 8.42 11.23 0.70
N GLN A 55 8.25 12.35 0.00
CA GLN A 55 9.32 13.28 -0.35
C GLN A 55 9.23 14.52 0.52
N GLY A 56 10.34 14.91 1.13
CA GLY A 56 10.43 16.09 2.00
C GLY A 56 11.33 15.84 3.21
N PRO A 57 11.32 16.75 4.19
CA PRO A 57 12.02 16.56 5.45
C PRO A 57 11.58 15.28 6.15
N PHE A 58 12.51 14.61 6.84
CA PHE A 58 12.20 13.41 7.60
C PHE A 58 11.06 13.63 8.58
N THR A 59 10.07 12.74 8.52
CA THR A 59 8.99 12.65 9.51
C THR A 59 8.86 11.20 9.98
N CYS A 60 8.20 11.00 11.12
CA CYS A 60 7.85 9.67 11.59
C CYS A 60 6.71 9.00 10.79
N GLN A 61 6.27 9.59 9.68
CA GLN A 61 5.27 8.98 8.83
C GLN A 61 5.89 7.82 8.04
N PRO A 62 5.29 6.62 8.09
CA PRO A 62 5.73 5.49 7.29
C PRO A 62 5.48 5.74 5.79
N ASN A 63 6.24 5.06 4.95
CA ASN A 63 5.90 4.90 3.54
C ASN A 63 4.68 3.97 3.43
N ARG A 64 4.00 4.05 2.28
CA ARG A 64 2.87 3.17 1.96
C ARG A 64 3.24 2.21 0.86
N TYR A 65 2.98 0.93 1.07
CA TYR A 65 3.19 -0.13 0.11
C TYR A 65 1.85 -0.77 -0.23
N LEU A 66 1.55 -0.91 -1.52
CA LEU A 66 0.41 -1.67 -2.00
C LEU A 66 0.91 -2.93 -2.66
N ILE A 67 0.45 -4.08 -2.19
CA ILE A 67 0.74 -5.39 -2.78
C ILE A 67 -0.53 -5.87 -3.45
N PHE A 68 -0.48 -6.08 -4.76
CA PHE A 68 -1.56 -6.67 -5.54
C PHE A 68 -1.15 -8.05 -6.04
N ASN A 69 -1.94 -9.07 -5.73
CA ASN A 69 -1.81 -10.41 -6.27
C ASN A 69 -2.84 -10.59 -7.39
N ALA A 70 -2.35 -10.66 -8.63
CA ALA A 70 -3.17 -10.76 -9.83
C ALA A 70 -3.80 -12.15 -10.01
N LYS A 71 -3.22 -13.20 -9.44
CA LYS A 71 -3.80 -14.56 -9.48
C LYS A 71 -5.02 -14.66 -8.58
N THR A 72 -4.95 -14.07 -7.38
CA THR A 72 -6.05 -14.09 -6.41
C THR A 72 -6.93 -12.85 -6.46
N ASN A 73 -6.55 -11.81 -7.23
CA ASN A 73 -7.17 -10.48 -7.19
C ASN A 73 -7.29 -9.95 -5.76
N GLN A 74 -6.22 -10.07 -4.97
CA GLN A 74 -6.17 -9.52 -3.62
C GLN A 74 -5.29 -8.29 -3.58
N ILE A 75 -5.66 -7.32 -2.74
CA ILE A 75 -4.87 -6.14 -2.45
C ILE A 75 -4.62 -6.01 -0.95
N ARG A 76 -3.37 -5.72 -0.61
CA ARG A 76 -2.95 -5.42 0.76
C ARG A 76 -2.25 -4.07 0.79
N GLN A 77 -2.50 -3.31 1.86
CA GLN A 77 -1.81 -2.06 2.15
C GLN A 77 -0.94 -2.27 3.39
N ILE A 78 0.34 -1.90 3.28
CA ILE A 78 1.30 -1.97 4.39
C ILE A 78 1.89 -0.58 4.60
N LYS A 79 1.88 -0.12 5.85
CA LYS A 79 2.52 1.12 6.29
C LYS A 79 3.83 0.77 6.99
N ALA A 80 4.95 1.03 6.34
CA ALA A 80 6.27 0.69 6.85
C ALA A 80 7.33 1.68 6.36
N SER A 81 8.50 1.69 6.99
CA SER A 81 9.65 2.47 6.52
C SER A 81 10.39 1.76 5.38
N GLN A 82 10.46 0.43 5.45
CA GLN A 82 11.09 -0.44 4.47
C GLN A 82 10.34 -1.76 4.38
N LEU A 83 10.38 -2.41 3.22
CA LEU A 83 9.71 -3.69 2.96
C LEU A 83 10.53 -4.53 1.99
N LEU A 84 10.61 -5.83 2.24
CA LEU A 84 11.32 -6.84 1.48
C LEU A 84 10.46 -8.07 1.23
N PHE A 85 10.53 -8.60 0.01
CA PHE A 85 10.01 -9.92 -0.33
C PHE A 85 11.07 -10.98 -0.09
N GLY A 86 10.68 -12.08 0.56
CA GLY A 86 11.51 -13.27 0.70
C GLY A 86 11.92 -13.83 -0.67
N PRO A 87 13.10 -14.47 -0.79
CA PRO A 87 13.53 -15.14 -2.02
C PRO A 87 12.55 -16.18 -2.55
N ASP A 88 11.76 -16.76 -1.64
CA ASP A 88 10.75 -17.77 -1.92
C ASP A 88 9.38 -17.20 -2.34
N PHE A 89 9.20 -15.86 -2.31
CA PHE A 89 7.92 -15.17 -2.47
C PHE A 89 6.80 -15.68 -1.55
N LYS A 90 7.12 -16.32 -0.42
CA LYS A 90 6.12 -16.74 0.58
C LYS A 90 6.17 -15.87 1.82
N SER A 91 7.24 -15.11 1.98
CA SER A 91 7.50 -14.31 3.17
C SER A 91 7.65 -12.84 2.83
N LEU A 92 7.25 -11.99 3.76
CA LEU A 92 7.43 -10.55 3.70
C LEU A 92 8.08 -10.09 5.00
N VAL A 93 9.13 -9.28 4.90
CA VAL A 93 9.70 -8.57 6.05
C VAL A 93 9.52 -7.08 5.84
N TYR A 94 8.93 -6.39 6.82
CA TYR A 94 8.82 -4.94 6.79
C TYR A 94 9.14 -4.31 8.13
N LEU A 95 9.53 -3.04 8.10
CA LEU A 95 9.88 -2.26 9.28
C LEU A 95 8.72 -1.35 9.66
N SER A 96 7.85 -1.83 10.55
CA SER A 96 6.74 -1.04 11.09
C SER A 96 7.27 0.17 11.85
N VAL A 97 6.66 1.34 11.63
CA VAL A 97 7.09 2.59 12.26
C VAL A 97 6.16 2.91 13.41
N THR A 98 6.73 3.07 14.60
CA THR A 98 6.02 3.59 15.77
C THR A 98 6.61 4.91 16.20
N GLN A 99 5.78 5.86 16.62
CA GLN A 99 6.21 7.15 17.13
C GLN A 99 5.85 7.32 18.61
N VAL A 100 6.72 8.01 19.34
CA VAL A 100 6.43 8.53 20.69
C VAL A 100 6.76 10.01 20.71
N GLY A 101 5.84 10.81 21.24
CA GLY A 101 6.02 12.26 21.36
C GLY A 101 7.04 12.64 22.44
N PRO A 102 7.54 13.88 22.44
CA PRO A 102 8.40 14.38 23.50
C PRO A 102 7.62 14.52 24.83
N ALA A 103 8.31 14.32 25.96
CA ALA A 103 7.76 14.47 27.30
C ALA A 103 8.19 15.78 27.95
N PRO A 104 7.35 16.83 28.01
CA PRO A 104 7.58 17.92 28.96
C PRO A 104 7.50 17.38 30.39
N ALA A 105 8.18 18.02 31.36
CA ALA A 105 8.29 17.55 32.74
C ALA A 105 6.92 17.20 33.39
N ALA A 106 5.88 17.97 33.08
CA ALA A 106 4.52 17.73 33.57
C ALA A 106 3.81 16.48 32.99
N ARG A 107 4.40 15.82 31.97
CA ARG A 107 3.82 14.65 31.29
C ARG A 107 4.69 13.39 31.42
N LEU A 108 5.76 13.44 32.21
CA LEU A 108 6.68 12.31 32.41
C LEU A 108 5.95 11.01 32.82
N PRO A 109 5.01 10.98 33.79
CA PRO A 109 4.35 9.73 34.18
C PRO A 109 3.55 9.09 33.04
N ARG A 110 2.85 9.90 32.23
CA ARG A 110 2.10 9.40 31.07
C ARG A 110 3.04 8.92 29.97
N TRP A 111 4.14 9.64 29.76
CA TRP A 111 5.14 9.25 28.78
C TRP A 111 5.83 7.93 29.18
N GLU A 112 6.15 7.73 30.47
CA GLU A 112 6.69 6.47 30.98
C GLU A 112 5.72 5.31 30.74
N GLN A 113 4.41 5.53 30.91
CA GLN A 113 3.39 4.54 30.55
C GLN A 113 3.39 4.24 29.04
N GLU A 114 3.47 5.26 28.18
CA GLU A 114 3.55 5.09 26.72
C GLU A 114 4.81 4.32 26.30
N ILE A 115 5.94 4.54 26.97
CA ILE A 115 7.20 3.82 26.74
C ILE A 115 7.15 2.39 27.25
N ARG A 116 6.55 2.14 28.41
CA ARG A 116 6.33 0.77 28.92
C ARG A 116 5.43 -0.02 27.98
N ALA A 117 4.30 0.56 27.56
CA ALA A 117 3.41 -0.07 26.59
C ALA A 117 4.12 -0.31 25.24
N LEU A 118 4.97 0.63 24.81
CA LEU A 118 5.80 0.42 23.63
C LEU A 118 6.81 -0.71 23.81
N SER A 119 7.49 -0.76 24.95
CA SER A 119 8.43 -1.82 25.32
C SER A 119 7.73 -3.18 25.33
N GLU A 120 6.57 -3.31 25.95
CA GLU A 120 5.78 -4.55 25.97
C GLU A 120 5.36 -4.98 24.55
N ARG A 121 4.92 -4.03 23.71
CA ARG A 121 4.53 -4.32 22.32
C ARG A 121 5.71 -4.71 21.43
N THR A 122 6.83 -4.00 21.58
CA THR A 122 8.04 -4.19 20.75
C THR A 122 8.95 -5.27 21.30
N GLN A 123 8.74 -5.68 22.56
CA GLN A 123 9.63 -6.49 23.39
C GLN A 123 11.06 -5.92 23.49
N ALA A 124 11.25 -4.65 23.13
CA ALA A 124 12.53 -3.96 23.29
C ALA A 124 12.67 -3.47 24.73
N SER A 125 13.87 -3.60 25.31
CA SER A 125 14.15 -3.11 26.66
C SER A 125 13.77 -1.63 26.82
N PRO A 126 13.08 -1.22 27.90
CA PRO A 126 12.73 0.19 28.14
C PRO A 126 13.94 1.12 28.06
N ALA A 127 15.12 0.67 28.51
CA ALA A 127 16.36 1.43 28.46
C ALA A 127 16.78 1.81 27.01
N LEU A 128 16.41 1.02 26.00
CA LEU A 128 16.64 1.36 24.59
C LEU A 128 15.76 2.52 24.13
N LEU A 129 14.55 2.62 24.71
CA LEU A 129 13.54 3.61 24.35
C LEU A 129 13.73 4.92 25.14
N GLU A 130 14.20 4.82 26.38
CA GLU A 130 14.36 5.92 27.34
C GLU A 130 15.48 6.92 27.00
N ASP A 131 16.52 6.48 26.31
CA ASP A 131 17.66 7.32 25.87
C ASP A 131 17.30 8.52 25.00
N THR A 132 16.08 8.52 24.49
CA THR A 132 15.58 9.54 23.59
C THR A 132 14.71 10.59 24.28
N ALA A 133 14.35 10.37 25.55
CA ALA A 133 13.57 11.30 26.38
C ALA A 133 14.28 12.63 26.63
N THR A 134 15.61 12.60 26.65
CA THR A 134 16.47 13.67 27.17
C THR A 134 17.03 14.61 26.10
N ILE A 135 16.75 14.38 24.81
CA ILE A 135 17.34 15.16 23.71
C ILE A 135 16.28 16.02 23.02
N GLY A 136 15.96 17.17 23.64
CA GLY A 136 15.55 18.39 22.92
C GLY A 136 14.20 18.41 22.20
N GLY A 137 13.15 17.79 22.74
CA GLY A 137 11.77 18.06 22.32
C GLY A 137 11.36 17.57 20.91
N LYS A 138 12.14 16.70 20.27
CA LYS A 138 11.83 16.16 18.93
C LYS A 138 11.09 14.82 19.03
N THR A 139 10.07 14.61 18.18
CA THR A 139 9.40 13.31 18.01
C THR A 139 10.42 12.26 17.57
N ARG A 140 10.34 11.08 18.19
CA ARG A 140 11.20 9.94 17.88
C ARG A 140 10.37 8.84 17.29
N CYS A 141 10.97 8.09 16.39
CA CYS A 141 10.32 6.93 15.82
C CYS A 141 11.25 5.74 15.79
N TRP A 142 10.59 4.60 15.92
CA TRP A 142 11.15 3.29 16.14
C TRP A 142 10.72 2.39 15.01
N GLN A 143 11.61 1.50 14.62
CA GLN A 143 11.38 0.57 13.53
C GLN A 143 11.37 -0.83 14.12
N GLN A 144 10.21 -1.46 14.15
CA GLN A 144 10.08 -2.86 14.57
C GLN A 144 9.95 -3.74 13.33
N PRO A 145 10.88 -4.68 13.12
CA PRO A 145 10.75 -5.68 12.07
C PRO A 145 9.53 -6.56 12.30
N VAL A 146 8.78 -6.82 11.24
CA VAL A 146 7.65 -7.72 11.22
C VAL A 146 7.88 -8.74 10.11
N LEU A 147 7.72 -10.02 10.46
CA LEU A 147 7.75 -11.14 9.52
C LEU A 147 6.35 -11.74 9.40
N GLU A 148 5.82 -11.74 8.19
CA GLU A 148 4.53 -12.34 7.85
C GLU A 148 4.64 -13.11 6.54
N ASP A 149 3.62 -13.92 6.25
CA ASP A 149 3.42 -14.41 4.89
C ASP A 149 2.73 -13.37 3.98
N LEU A 150 2.59 -13.68 2.70
CA LEU A 150 1.91 -12.79 1.76
C LEU A 150 0.40 -12.64 2.04
N GLU A 151 -0.21 -13.56 2.77
CA GLU A 151 -1.62 -13.48 3.19
C GLU A 151 -1.80 -12.54 4.39
N GLY A 152 -0.72 -12.22 5.10
CA GLY A 152 -0.69 -11.34 6.26
C GLY A 152 -0.75 -12.09 7.58
N ASN A 153 -0.53 -13.41 7.57
CA ASN A 153 -0.42 -14.18 8.79
C ASN A 153 0.97 -13.92 9.40
N PRO A 154 1.06 -13.47 10.66
CA PRO A 154 2.34 -13.30 11.33
C PRO A 154 3.03 -14.65 11.48
N LYS A 155 4.31 -14.74 11.07
CA LYS A 155 5.08 -15.97 11.24
C LYS A 155 5.79 -16.01 12.60
N GLN A 156 6.52 -14.94 12.90
CA GLN A 156 7.30 -14.83 14.12
C GLN A 156 7.47 -13.36 14.51
N LYS A 157 7.45 -13.08 15.82
CA LYS A 157 7.81 -11.77 16.35
C LYS A 157 9.32 -11.61 16.38
N LEU A 158 9.80 -10.46 15.90
CA LEU A 158 11.21 -10.11 15.92
C LEU A 158 11.44 -9.10 17.06
N GLU A 159 12.03 -9.58 18.15
CA GLU A 159 12.09 -8.89 19.45
C GLU A 159 13.24 -7.88 19.55
N PHE A 160 13.42 -7.05 18.52
CA PHE A 160 14.44 -6.01 18.51
C PHE A 160 14.01 -4.84 17.63
N LEU A 161 14.70 -3.70 17.78
CA LEU A 161 14.46 -2.51 16.97
C LEU A 161 15.52 -2.43 15.87
N ALA A 162 15.08 -2.22 14.63
CA ALA A 162 15.98 -1.91 13.53
C ALA A 162 16.61 -0.52 13.75
N ALA A 163 17.89 -0.39 13.39
CA ALA A 163 18.64 0.83 13.55
C ALA A 163 18.46 1.75 12.33
N ASN A 164 17.89 2.94 12.54
CA ASN A 164 17.97 4.00 11.53
C ASN A 164 19.39 4.54 11.44
N LEU A 165 20.03 4.33 10.29
CA LEU A 165 21.42 4.69 10.00
C LEU A 165 21.52 6.06 9.33
N CYS A 166 20.41 6.79 9.13
CA CYS A 166 20.39 8.11 8.49
C CYS A 166 19.85 9.19 9.44
N ALA A 167 20.39 10.40 9.32
CA ALA A 167 19.95 11.55 10.10
C ALA A 167 18.68 12.22 9.52
N GLU A 168 18.55 12.22 8.19
CA GLU A 168 17.52 12.99 7.45
C GLU A 168 16.53 12.10 6.69
N GLY A 169 16.47 10.80 7.00
CA GLY A 169 15.63 9.85 6.27
C GLY A 169 15.50 8.50 6.97
N TRP A 170 14.58 7.67 6.47
CA TRP A 170 14.56 6.24 6.79
C TRP A 170 15.66 5.54 6.00
N CYS A 171 16.72 5.08 6.65
CA CYS A 171 17.63 4.13 6.03
C CYS A 171 18.10 3.07 7.02
N ASN A 172 17.89 1.81 6.66
CA ASN A 172 18.35 0.66 7.41
C ASN A 172 19.01 -0.27 6.40
N GLU A 173 20.03 -0.98 6.83
CA GLU A 173 20.50 -2.13 6.07
C GLU A 173 19.62 -3.30 6.48
N LEU A 174 18.77 -3.75 5.58
CA LEU A 174 17.89 -4.90 5.75
C LEU A 174 18.02 -5.71 4.46
N GLN A 175 18.45 -6.96 4.57
CA GLN A 175 18.63 -7.84 3.42
C GLN A 175 18.44 -9.30 3.82
N PHE A 176 17.87 -10.09 2.92
CA PHE A 176 17.94 -11.54 3.03
C PHE A 176 19.37 -11.99 2.70
N GLU A 177 19.97 -12.81 3.55
CA GLU A 177 21.20 -13.55 3.21
C GLU A 177 20.84 -14.83 2.45
N ASP A 178 19.75 -15.47 2.86
CA ASP A 178 19.14 -16.63 2.21
C ASP A 178 17.63 -16.70 2.57
N ALA A 179 16.95 -17.82 2.28
CA ALA A 179 15.52 -17.96 2.54
C ALA A 179 15.15 -17.94 4.04
N ASP A 180 16.08 -18.35 4.91
CA ASP A 180 15.86 -18.52 6.34
C ASP A 180 16.64 -17.49 7.18
N HIS A 181 17.48 -16.65 6.58
CA HIS A 181 18.31 -15.69 7.30
C HIS A 181 18.15 -14.26 6.78
N LEU A 182 17.98 -13.34 7.74
CA LEU A 182 17.87 -11.91 7.52
C LEU A 182 19.05 -11.20 8.20
N ARG A 183 19.76 -10.35 7.47
CA ARG A 183 20.81 -9.51 8.01
C ARG A 183 20.34 -8.07 8.14
N LEU A 184 20.58 -7.48 9.30
CA LEU A 184 20.29 -6.07 9.53
C LEU A 184 21.11 -5.43 10.65
N TRP A 185 21.14 -4.09 10.65
CA TRP A 185 21.57 -3.34 11.83
C TRP A 185 20.41 -3.19 12.81
N ALA A 186 20.63 -3.61 14.05
CA ALA A 186 19.66 -3.55 15.14
C ALA A 186 20.22 -2.75 16.34
N LYS A 187 19.31 -2.20 17.14
CA LYS A 187 19.61 -1.64 18.46
C LYS A 187 19.25 -2.68 19.51
N LEU A 188 20.25 -3.40 20.00
CA LEU A 188 20.10 -4.36 21.10
C LEU A 188 20.48 -3.77 22.44
N GLU A 189 21.39 -2.79 22.44
CA GLU A 189 21.92 -2.13 23.63
C GLU A 189 21.99 -0.61 23.47
N ARG A 190 22.05 0.10 24.60
CA ARG A 190 22.13 1.55 24.66
C ARG A 190 23.40 2.06 23.99
N GLY A 191 23.28 3.04 23.10
CA GLY A 191 24.42 3.75 22.52
C GLY A 191 25.26 2.94 21.53
N MET A 192 24.83 1.74 21.15
CA MET A 192 25.49 0.87 20.17
C MET A 192 24.47 0.39 19.12
N VAL A 193 24.99 -0.02 17.96
CA VAL A 193 24.25 -0.73 16.93
C VAL A 193 24.99 -2.02 16.59
N ASP A 194 24.25 -3.11 16.43
CA ASP A 194 24.76 -4.43 16.12
C ASP A 194 24.31 -4.83 14.71
N LEU A 195 25.25 -5.24 13.87
CA LEU A 195 24.94 -6.01 12.68
C LEU A 195 24.64 -7.43 13.14
N VAL A 196 23.41 -7.86 12.89
CA VAL A 196 22.92 -9.16 13.30
C VAL A 196 22.52 -10.00 12.10
N ARG A 197 22.63 -11.31 12.25
CA ARG A 197 22.00 -12.33 11.41
C ARG A 197 20.88 -12.96 12.21
N LEU A 198 19.66 -12.80 11.73
CA LEU A 198 18.45 -13.37 12.32
C LEU A 198 18.06 -14.62 11.54
N ASN A 199 17.89 -15.73 12.24
CA ASN A 199 17.24 -16.91 11.68
C ASN A 199 15.71 -16.76 11.78
N LEU A 200 15.01 -16.78 10.64
CA LEU A 200 13.59 -16.51 10.49
C LEU A 200 12.69 -17.69 10.90
N THR A 201 13.26 -18.88 11.10
CA THR A 201 12.54 -20.07 11.55
C THR A 201 12.57 -20.20 13.07
N SER A 202 13.74 -20.02 13.67
CA SER A 202 13.98 -20.17 15.11
C SER A 202 13.87 -18.86 15.88
N GLY A 203 13.98 -17.71 15.21
CA GLY A 203 14.07 -16.38 15.82
C GLY A 203 15.41 -16.06 16.46
N GLN A 204 16.39 -16.96 16.37
CA GLN A 204 17.69 -16.75 16.99
C GLN A 204 18.43 -15.61 16.30
N VAL A 205 18.97 -14.70 17.10
CA VAL A 205 19.75 -13.53 16.66
C VAL A 205 21.21 -13.78 16.95
N GLU A 206 22.02 -13.89 15.90
CA GLU A 206 23.47 -13.97 15.96
C GLU A 206 24.07 -12.57 15.76
N ARG A 207 24.89 -12.11 16.72
CA ARG A 207 25.62 -10.84 16.60
C ARG A 207 26.88 -11.04 15.74
N ILE A 208 26.94 -10.39 14.59
CA ILE A 208 28.10 -10.45 13.69
C ILE A 208 29.13 -9.38 14.05
N LYS A 209 28.67 -8.14 14.27
CA LYS A 209 29.54 -6.99 14.51
C LYS A 209 28.84 -5.95 15.36
N GLN A 210 29.54 -5.39 16.34
CA GLN A 210 29.06 -4.27 17.13
C GLN A 210 29.78 -2.96 16.73
N SER A 211 29.07 -1.82 16.76
CA SER A 211 29.63 -0.50 16.45
C SER A 211 28.92 0.62 17.19
N LYS A 212 29.59 1.76 17.38
CA LYS A 212 28.92 3.02 17.74
C LYS A 212 27.94 3.42 16.63
N PRO A 213 26.86 4.18 16.92
CA PRO A 213 25.97 4.73 15.91
C PRO A 213 26.76 5.53 14.88
N PHE A 214 26.57 5.21 13.61
CA PHE A 214 27.19 5.92 12.51
C PHE A 214 26.12 6.37 11.51
N PRO A 215 26.15 7.63 11.08
CA PRO A 215 25.28 8.08 10.01
C PRO A 215 25.89 7.67 8.67
N TYR A 216 25.08 7.10 7.78
CA TYR A 216 25.39 7.14 6.37
C TYR A 216 25.23 8.59 5.88
N LYS A 217 26.24 9.11 5.15
CA LYS A 217 26.07 10.34 4.37
C LYS A 217 24.98 10.07 3.35
N ALA A 218 23.81 10.71 3.50
CA ALA A 218 22.63 10.67 2.64
C ALA A 218 22.77 9.65 1.49
N LYS A 219 22.81 8.35 1.82
CA LYS A 219 22.96 7.36 0.77
C LYS A 219 21.63 7.40 0.05
N ASN A 220 21.68 7.58 -1.27
CA ASN A 220 20.63 7.10 -2.16
C ASN A 220 20.59 5.57 -2.03
N LEU A 221 20.18 5.06 -0.87
CA LEU A 221 19.68 3.71 -0.78
C LEU A 221 18.35 3.78 -1.50
N GLU A 222 18.34 3.30 -2.73
CA GLU A 222 17.14 2.75 -3.34
C GLU A 222 16.53 1.83 -2.27
N HIS A 223 15.44 2.25 -1.65
CA HIS A 223 14.92 1.66 -0.42
C HIS A 223 14.77 0.14 -0.57
N ALA A 224 15.66 -0.59 0.11
CA ALA A 224 15.87 -2.04 0.05
C ALA A 224 16.12 -2.57 -1.38
N PRO A 225 17.09 -3.47 -1.59
CA PRO A 225 17.03 -4.28 -2.79
C PRO A 225 15.72 -5.06 -2.68
N ARG A 226 14.74 -4.68 -3.50
CA ARG A 226 13.55 -5.45 -3.78
C ARG A 226 14.01 -6.64 -4.61
N ALA A 227 15.02 -7.37 -4.12
CA ALA A 227 16.03 -8.12 -4.88
C ALA A 227 15.40 -9.16 -5.79
N ASN A 228 14.21 -9.60 -5.39
CA ASN A 228 13.44 -10.64 -6.05
C ASN A 228 12.38 -10.06 -7.02
N LEU A 229 12.08 -8.75 -6.97
CA LEU A 229 11.14 -8.10 -7.88
C LEU A 229 11.89 -7.25 -8.91
N ALA A 230 11.49 -7.39 -10.18
CA ALA A 230 11.95 -6.52 -11.24
C ALA A 230 11.33 -5.13 -11.09
N ALA A 231 12.15 -4.08 -11.24
CA ALA A 231 11.69 -2.71 -11.28
C ALA A 231 11.04 -2.40 -12.63
N SER A 232 9.89 -1.71 -12.62
CA SER A 232 9.34 -1.15 -13.86
C SER A 232 10.04 0.17 -14.14
N GLU A 233 10.98 0.17 -15.08
CA GLU A 233 11.85 1.33 -15.36
C GLU A 233 11.25 2.32 -16.37
N LYS A 234 10.23 1.91 -17.15
CA LYS A 234 9.73 2.71 -18.28
C LYS A 234 8.27 3.11 -18.09
N PRO A 235 7.98 4.40 -17.85
CA PRO A 235 6.61 4.88 -17.86
C PRO A 235 5.95 4.67 -19.23
N ASN A 236 4.64 4.53 -19.22
CA ASN A 236 3.71 4.35 -20.35
C ASN A 236 3.86 3.03 -21.11
N GLN A 237 4.51 2.02 -20.52
CA GLN A 237 4.49 0.65 -21.04
C GLN A 237 3.31 -0.15 -20.46
N GLN A 238 2.63 -0.90 -21.33
CA GLN A 238 1.68 -1.92 -20.91
C GLN A 238 2.41 -3.22 -20.67
N VAL A 239 2.21 -3.79 -19.50
CA VAL A 239 2.94 -4.98 -19.06
C VAL A 239 1.95 -6.03 -18.59
N ASN A 240 2.02 -7.24 -19.13
CA ASN A 240 1.14 -8.34 -18.74
C ASN A 240 1.55 -8.85 -17.35
N LEU A 241 0.66 -8.72 -16.37
CA LEU A 241 0.91 -9.18 -14.99
C LEU A 241 0.36 -10.60 -14.76
N ALA A 242 -0.80 -10.90 -15.34
CA ALA A 242 -1.47 -12.21 -15.34
C ALA A 242 -2.41 -12.29 -16.56
N PRO A 243 -2.99 -13.46 -16.89
CA PRO A 243 -3.99 -13.56 -17.96
C PRO A 243 -5.12 -12.54 -17.78
N GLY A 244 -5.29 -11.66 -18.77
CA GLY A 244 -6.30 -10.60 -18.76
C GLY A 244 -5.96 -9.35 -17.91
N ILE A 245 -4.91 -9.39 -17.09
CA ILE A 245 -4.52 -8.25 -16.23
C ILE A 245 -3.23 -7.61 -16.75
N ARG A 246 -3.31 -6.32 -17.08
CA ARG A 246 -2.16 -5.52 -17.53
C ARG A 246 -1.92 -4.34 -16.61
N LEU A 247 -0.66 -4.02 -16.38
CA LEU A 247 -0.21 -2.84 -15.65
C LEU A 247 0.08 -1.71 -16.63
N ILE A 248 -0.28 -0.48 -16.25
CA ILE A 248 0.16 0.76 -16.89
C ILE A 248 0.71 1.70 -15.82
N LEU A 249 1.97 2.11 -15.96
CA LEU A 249 2.58 3.16 -15.15
C LEU A 249 2.59 4.45 -15.95
N GLU A 250 1.71 5.41 -15.66
CA GLU A 250 1.75 6.72 -16.30
C GLU A 250 2.54 7.69 -15.44
N GLN A 251 3.50 8.39 -16.04
CA GLN A 251 4.22 9.48 -15.39
C GLN A 251 4.01 10.78 -16.15
N SER A 252 3.57 11.81 -15.44
CA SER A 252 3.46 13.17 -15.95
C SER A 252 4.11 14.16 -14.98
N LYS A 253 4.30 15.41 -15.41
CA LYS A 253 4.77 16.50 -14.52
C LYS A 253 3.86 16.74 -13.31
N LYS A 254 2.59 16.30 -13.37
CA LYS A 254 1.56 16.58 -12.36
C LYS A 254 1.17 15.38 -11.51
N ALA A 255 1.46 14.16 -11.98
CA ALA A 255 0.99 12.94 -11.33
C ALA A 255 1.83 11.74 -11.75
N TRP A 256 2.06 10.86 -10.78
CA TRP A 256 2.32 9.43 -11.01
C TRP A 256 0.99 8.69 -10.92
N VAL A 257 0.68 7.84 -11.90
CA VAL A 257 -0.54 7.04 -11.90
C VAL A 257 -0.20 5.58 -12.19
N VAL A 258 -0.63 4.68 -11.32
CA VAL A 258 -0.56 3.25 -11.54
C VAL A 258 -1.96 2.76 -11.86
N LYS A 259 -2.15 2.20 -13.05
CA LYS A 259 -3.42 1.64 -13.50
C LYS A 259 -3.30 0.15 -13.75
N LEU A 260 -4.38 -0.56 -13.45
CA LEU A 260 -4.60 -1.94 -13.85
C LEU A 260 -5.67 -1.95 -14.94
N LEU A 261 -5.41 -2.65 -16.03
CA LEU A 261 -6.39 -3.07 -17.02
C LEU A 261 -6.76 -4.51 -16.73
N GLY A 262 -8.05 -4.83 -16.74
CA GLY A 262 -8.54 -6.16 -16.37
C GLY A 262 -9.48 -6.73 -17.41
N PRO A 263 -9.76 -8.05 -17.33
CA PRO A 263 -10.76 -8.69 -18.16
C PRO A 263 -12.17 -8.19 -17.77
N ASP A 264 -13.16 -8.71 -18.49
CA ASP A 264 -14.57 -8.36 -18.31
C ASP A 264 -15.11 -8.73 -16.90
N GLN A 265 -16.33 -8.31 -16.60
CA GLN A 265 -16.92 -8.31 -15.24
C GLN A 265 -16.91 -9.68 -14.51
N ALA A 266 -16.65 -9.67 -13.20
CA ALA A 266 -16.67 -10.83 -12.31
C ALA A 266 -17.55 -10.59 -11.05
N PRO A 267 -18.89 -10.65 -11.15
CA PRO A 267 -19.80 -10.24 -10.08
C PRO A 267 -19.63 -10.97 -8.74
N ALA A 268 -19.40 -12.28 -8.76
CA ALA A 268 -19.22 -13.06 -7.52
C ALA A 268 -17.96 -12.63 -6.76
N LEU A 269 -16.86 -12.42 -7.47
CA LEU A 269 -15.60 -11.93 -6.90
C LEU A 269 -15.75 -10.48 -6.44
N ALA A 270 -16.46 -9.65 -7.20
CA ALA A 270 -16.76 -8.27 -6.81
C ALA A 270 -17.53 -8.21 -5.48
N GLY A 271 -18.52 -9.09 -5.29
CA GLY A 271 -19.25 -9.23 -4.03
C GLY A 271 -18.35 -9.61 -2.85
N GLN A 272 -17.42 -10.55 -3.04
CA GLN A 272 -16.43 -10.91 -2.02
C GLN A 272 -15.54 -9.71 -1.66
N ARG A 273 -15.06 -8.96 -2.66
CA ARG A 273 -14.22 -7.77 -2.42
C ARG A 273 -14.97 -6.64 -1.73
N LEU A 274 -16.27 -6.49 -2.00
CA LEU A 274 -17.13 -5.55 -1.29
C LEU A 274 -17.24 -5.91 0.20
N GLN A 275 -17.41 -7.20 0.55
CA GLN A 275 -17.46 -7.64 1.95
C GLN A 275 -16.16 -7.33 2.69
N GLU A 276 -15.01 -7.56 2.05
CA GLU A 276 -13.73 -7.19 2.63
C GLU A 276 -13.56 -5.67 2.80
N ALA A 277 -14.11 -4.87 1.88
CA ALA A 277 -14.11 -3.42 1.99
C ALA A 277 -14.97 -2.94 3.17
N GLN A 278 -16.13 -3.56 3.38
CA GLN A 278 -17.01 -3.31 4.52
C GLN A 278 -16.35 -3.71 5.84
N GLN A 279 -15.63 -4.84 5.87
CA GLN A 279 -14.87 -5.26 7.06
C GLN A 279 -13.77 -4.24 7.41
N ALA A 280 -12.99 -3.79 6.41
CA ALA A 280 -11.97 -2.77 6.62
C ALA A 280 -12.58 -1.45 7.12
N GLN A 281 -13.72 -1.04 6.57
CA GLN A 281 -14.46 0.13 7.07
C GLN A 281 -14.90 -0.04 8.53
N GLY A 282 -15.42 -1.21 8.90
CA GLY A 282 -15.83 -1.52 10.28
C GLY A 282 -14.67 -1.50 11.27
N GLN A 283 -13.44 -1.69 10.80
CA GLN A 283 -12.20 -1.59 11.58
C GLN A 283 -11.60 -0.16 11.58
N GLY A 284 -12.25 0.80 10.92
CA GLY A 284 -11.76 2.17 10.78
C GLY A 284 -10.61 2.34 9.77
N GLU A 285 -10.34 1.32 8.95
CA GLU A 285 -9.28 1.33 7.94
C GLU A 285 -9.77 1.93 6.61
N PHE A 286 -10.19 3.20 6.63
CA PHE A 286 -10.86 3.85 5.48
C PHE A 286 -10.04 3.85 4.18
N ASP A 287 -8.71 4.03 4.27
CA ASP A 287 -7.81 3.93 3.10
C ASP A 287 -7.90 2.54 2.44
N LEU A 288 -7.91 1.48 3.25
CA LEU A 288 -7.97 0.10 2.76
C LEU A 288 -9.38 -0.23 2.24
N ALA A 289 -10.42 0.26 2.93
CA ALA A 289 -11.79 0.15 2.48
C ALA A 289 -11.99 0.77 1.08
N LEU A 290 -11.43 1.96 0.84
CA LEU A 290 -11.47 2.61 -0.48
C LEU A 290 -10.75 1.78 -1.54
N LEU A 291 -9.56 1.25 -1.25
CA LEU A 291 -8.82 0.40 -2.18
C LEU A 291 -9.61 -0.86 -2.55
N LYS A 292 -10.18 -1.55 -1.56
CA LYS A 292 -10.97 -2.78 -1.77
C LYS A 292 -12.30 -2.50 -2.47
N ALA A 293 -12.96 -1.39 -2.15
CA ALA A 293 -14.17 -0.93 -2.85
C ALA A 293 -13.86 -0.58 -4.31
N GLY A 294 -12.74 0.07 -4.59
CA GLY A 294 -12.28 0.36 -5.95
C GLY A 294 -12.01 -0.91 -6.75
N LEU A 295 -11.42 -1.93 -6.12
CA LEU A 295 -11.23 -3.25 -6.74
C LEU A 295 -12.57 -3.94 -7.03
N ALA A 296 -13.53 -3.92 -6.09
CA ALA A 296 -14.87 -4.45 -6.31
C ALA A 296 -15.57 -3.71 -7.48
N HIS A 297 -15.46 -2.38 -7.51
CA HIS A 297 -16.01 -1.54 -8.57
C HIS A 297 -15.40 -1.87 -9.93
N TRP A 298 -14.09 -2.05 -10.02
CA TRP A 298 -13.41 -2.48 -11.23
C TRP A 298 -13.89 -3.84 -11.75
N LEU A 299 -14.13 -4.80 -10.84
CA LEU A 299 -14.62 -6.13 -11.17
C LEU A 299 -16.11 -6.14 -11.58
N ASN A 300 -16.92 -5.21 -11.09
CA ASN A 300 -18.34 -5.12 -11.47
C ASN A 300 -18.88 -3.68 -11.44
N ALA A 301 -18.54 -2.91 -12.48
CA ALA A 301 -18.92 -1.50 -12.59
C ALA A 301 -20.43 -1.25 -12.79
N LYS A 302 -21.22 -2.27 -13.13
CA LYS A 302 -22.67 -2.11 -13.31
C LYS A 302 -23.44 -2.16 -12.00
N ASP A 303 -22.88 -2.78 -10.96
CA ASP A 303 -23.54 -2.92 -9.68
C ASP A 303 -23.67 -1.56 -8.98
N PHE A 304 -24.91 -1.21 -8.64
CA PHE A 304 -25.22 0.06 -8.00
C PHE A 304 -24.64 0.13 -6.58
N ASP A 305 -24.76 -0.94 -5.80
CA ASP A 305 -24.36 -0.95 -4.40
C ASP A 305 -22.84 -0.93 -4.26
N ILE A 306 -22.11 -1.59 -5.17
CA ILE A 306 -20.65 -1.51 -5.24
C ILE A 306 -20.19 -0.08 -5.57
N ARG A 307 -20.76 0.53 -6.64
CA ARG A 307 -20.47 1.93 -7.00
C ARG A 307 -20.77 2.88 -5.84
N TYR A 308 -21.90 2.68 -5.18
CA TYR A 308 -22.35 3.54 -4.09
C TYR A 308 -21.46 3.40 -2.85
N PHE A 309 -21.06 2.17 -2.51
CA PHE A 309 -20.10 1.92 -1.44
C PHE A 309 -18.72 2.54 -1.72
N HIS A 310 -18.27 2.53 -2.98
CA HIS A 310 -17.05 3.24 -3.37
C HIS A 310 -17.13 4.75 -3.05
N LEU A 311 -18.27 5.41 -3.26
CA LEU A 311 -18.46 6.82 -2.87
C LEU A 311 -18.40 7.03 -1.35
N ILE A 312 -18.99 6.10 -0.57
CA ILE A 312 -18.91 6.11 0.90
C ILE A 312 -17.45 6.05 1.33
N ALA A 313 -16.73 5.03 0.87
CA ALA A 313 -15.33 4.80 1.24
C ALA A 313 -14.43 5.97 0.81
N LEU A 314 -14.68 6.55 -0.37
CA LEU A 314 -13.95 7.73 -0.86
C LEU A 314 -14.15 8.94 0.06
N THR A 315 -15.39 9.16 0.50
CA THR A 315 -15.72 10.28 1.40
C THR A 315 -15.08 10.11 2.77
N GLN A 316 -15.16 8.90 3.34
CA GLN A 316 -14.57 8.59 4.64
C GLN A 316 -13.03 8.64 4.63
N ALA A 317 -12.41 8.32 3.49
CA ALA A 317 -10.98 8.52 3.27
C ALA A 317 -10.59 10.01 3.03
N GLY A 318 -11.54 10.95 3.15
CA GLY A 318 -11.30 12.39 2.97
C GLY A 318 -11.26 12.86 1.53
N GLY A 319 -11.68 12.02 0.58
CA GLY A 319 -11.78 12.36 -0.84
C GLY A 319 -13.04 13.16 -1.19
N THR A 320 -13.11 13.57 -2.46
CA THR A 320 -14.25 14.30 -3.03
C THR A 320 -15.06 13.40 -3.96
N PRO A 321 -16.26 12.93 -3.55
CA PRO A 321 -17.00 11.92 -4.29
C PRO A 321 -17.71 12.43 -5.55
N PHE A 322 -17.76 13.74 -5.79
CA PHE A 322 -18.64 14.32 -6.81
C PHE A 322 -18.24 14.00 -8.25
N LEU A 323 -16.93 13.90 -8.53
CA LEU A 323 -16.48 13.48 -9.87
C LEU A 323 -16.91 12.05 -10.16
N ASP A 324 -16.81 11.16 -9.18
CA ASP A 324 -17.23 9.76 -9.31
C ASP A 324 -18.75 9.64 -9.32
N LEU A 325 -19.47 10.45 -8.55
CA LEU A 325 -20.94 10.52 -8.59
C LEU A 325 -21.45 10.92 -9.99
N GLU A 326 -20.83 11.91 -10.62
CA GLU A 326 -21.21 12.38 -11.95
C GLU A 326 -20.82 11.37 -13.05
N LYS A 327 -19.65 10.75 -12.93
CA LYS A 327 -19.12 9.80 -13.92
C LYS A 327 -19.80 8.45 -13.84
N ASP A 328 -19.99 7.93 -12.64
CA ASP A 328 -20.42 6.55 -12.42
C ASP A 328 -21.95 6.43 -12.32
N PHE A 329 -22.69 7.53 -12.11
CA PHE A 329 -24.16 7.50 -12.01
C PHE A 329 -24.81 8.50 -12.96
N ALA A 330 -25.83 8.04 -13.71
CA ALA A 330 -26.59 8.85 -14.65
C ALA A 330 -28.11 8.73 -14.43
N GLY A 331 -28.84 9.78 -14.82
CA GLY A 331 -30.30 9.78 -14.82
C GLY A 331 -30.93 9.37 -13.48
N ALA A 332 -31.77 8.34 -13.50
CA ALA A 332 -32.46 7.82 -12.33
C ALA A 332 -31.51 7.26 -11.26
N GLU A 333 -30.39 6.64 -11.66
CA GLU A 333 -29.41 6.12 -10.71
C GLU A 333 -28.73 7.24 -9.93
N ARG A 334 -28.43 8.38 -10.59
CA ARG A 334 -27.87 9.54 -9.91
C ARG A 334 -28.85 10.08 -8.87
N LYS A 335 -30.14 10.21 -9.20
CA LYS A 335 -31.17 10.62 -8.24
C LYS A 335 -31.23 9.67 -7.04
N LYS A 336 -31.18 8.35 -7.28
CA LYS A 336 -31.13 7.33 -6.23
C LYS A 336 -29.89 7.49 -5.33
N ALA A 337 -28.70 7.65 -5.93
CA ALA A 337 -27.46 7.86 -5.18
C ALA A 337 -27.51 9.15 -4.35
N CYS A 338 -27.95 10.26 -4.94
CA CYS A 338 -28.16 11.53 -4.24
C CYS A 338 -29.12 11.41 -3.05
N GLY A 339 -30.24 10.71 -3.23
CA GLY A 339 -31.20 10.43 -2.16
C GLY A 339 -30.59 9.61 -1.02
N ARG A 340 -29.78 8.58 -1.35
CA ARG A 340 -29.06 7.83 -0.32
C ARG A 340 -28.01 8.68 0.39
N ILE A 341 -27.18 9.44 -0.34
CA ILE A 341 -26.17 10.34 0.26
C ILE A 341 -26.84 11.28 1.26
N HIS A 342 -28.03 11.81 0.95
CA HIS A 342 -28.77 12.69 1.84
C HIS A 342 -29.14 12.04 3.19
N LEU A 343 -29.46 10.75 3.19
CA LEU A 343 -29.91 10.01 4.37
C LEU A 343 -28.79 9.27 5.11
N ASP A 344 -27.71 8.95 4.42
CA ASP A 344 -26.66 8.07 4.93
C ASP A 344 -25.73 8.81 5.91
N ASP A 345 -25.51 8.18 7.07
CA ASP A 345 -24.70 8.70 8.17
C ASP A 345 -23.22 8.83 7.77
N ALA A 346 -22.75 8.03 6.81
CA ALA A 346 -21.39 8.11 6.32
C ALA A 346 -21.01 9.49 5.75
N PHE A 347 -22.01 10.29 5.34
CA PHE A 347 -21.81 11.64 4.81
C PHE A 347 -22.15 12.74 5.82
N LYS A 348 -22.51 12.40 7.06
CA LYS A 348 -22.97 13.36 8.07
C LYS A 348 -21.94 14.45 8.35
N GLU A 349 -20.68 14.07 8.56
CA GLU A 349 -19.57 15.01 8.77
C GLU A 349 -19.28 15.82 7.50
N ALA A 350 -19.27 15.16 6.33
CA ALA A 350 -19.04 15.81 5.05
C ALA A 350 -20.09 16.92 4.78
N LYS A 351 -21.36 16.69 5.10
CA LYS A 351 -22.45 17.68 4.95
C LYS A 351 -22.29 18.93 5.82
N GLN A 352 -21.52 18.85 6.91
CA GLN A 352 -21.19 20.03 7.72
C GLN A 352 -20.15 20.92 7.03
N ASN A 353 -19.42 20.39 6.04
CA ASN A 353 -18.48 21.16 5.24
C ASN A 353 -19.22 21.96 4.15
N LYS A 354 -19.07 23.29 4.18
CA LYS A 354 -19.70 24.20 3.20
C LYS A 354 -19.36 23.85 1.75
N THR A 355 -18.12 23.47 1.47
CA THR A 355 -17.66 23.10 0.12
C THR A 355 -18.40 21.86 -0.38
N PHE A 356 -18.51 20.85 0.48
CA PHE A 356 -19.25 19.63 0.15
C PHE A 356 -20.72 19.95 -0.14
N SER A 357 -21.39 20.72 0.71
CA SER A 357 -22.80 21.06 0.54
C SER A 357 -23.09 21.84 -0.74
N VAL A 358 -22.22 22.77 -1.13
CA VAL A 358 -22.34 23.50 -2.41
C VAL A 358 -22.16 22.55 -3.60
N GLN A 359 -21.16 21.67 -3.55
CA GLN A 359 -20.92 20.69 -4.62
C GLN A 359 -22.03 19.65 -4.71
N PHE A 360 -22.58 19.22 -3.57
CA PHE A 360 -23.71 18.30 -3.49
C PHE A 360 -24.96 18.92 -4.12
N ALA A 361 -25.33 20.15 -3.76
CA ALA A 361 -26.47 20.83 -4.38
C ALA A 361 -26.32 21.00 -5.91
N LYS A 362 -25.08 21.14 -6.40
CA LYS A 362 -24.81 21.23 -7.84
C LYS A 362 -24.93 19.87 -8.54
N ALA A 363 -24.39 18.81 -7.94
CA ALA A 363 -24.38 17.46 -8.53
C ALA A 363 -25.72 16.72 -8.36
N CYS A 364 -26.50 17.11 -7.35
CA CYS A 364 -27.77 16.51 -6.94
C CYS A 364 -28.89 17.56 -6.90
N PRO A 365 -29.39 18.01 -8.07
CA PRO A 365 -30.47 18.99 -8.17
C PRO A 365 -31.85 18.42 -7.79
#